data_AF-A0A0R1URJ4-F1
#
_entry.id   AF-A0A0R1URJ4-F1
#
_cell.length_a   1.000
_cell.length_b   1.000
_cell.length_c   1.000
_cell.angle_alpha   90.00
_cell.angle_beta   90.00
_cell.angle_gamma   90.00
#
_symmetry.space_group_name_H-M   'P 1'
#
loop_
_entity.id
_entity.type
_entity.pdbx_description
1 polymer ?
#
loop_
_entity_poly.entity_id
_entity_poly.type
_entity_poly.pdbx_seq_one_letter_code
_entity_poly.pdbx_strand_id
1 'polypeptide(L)'
;MKLAFEKLEPTLREWMMILKKLVTILGVTLACAFAGSFTTVSADASSYLGITSTKNTSYNARFVNQSRRNDGIYYYAPYYTQRSAKTRDASGKNWQHRFVKVSQVATLSNGAQFAKFSWYGKTIGWVDVKALETFSRSQNAKVLLNNAHFQGRAMLFNNYTSGASYVNVGYADAATKTRNSANTIYPIASLQKVMTGAIIEQLAGQGKLSLNNKLSRYYPGVKNSSKITLRQLLNQRSGIDMSESTPNTLLSTQSAEINYTLNQLKVGNSGSFNYTNANYTLLAGIASKVTGQTYDQLVQKRIIAPLKLKHTFVWDNLPKSGSIANGYSYVNGKSNNPNNASQKLVSSLLGAGNYYSTPSDYYAIQRGLRNGKILTTNQYYDLANDYKLSYGGGLYHYSGSIKRVRGTLSGAGYETVLYGSEGNKSGVILFANQAPTKAMDSLAKTLYDLARYYNEN
;
A
#
# COMPACT_ATOMS: atom_id res chain seq x y z
N MET A 1 -26.34 33.54 47.82
CA MET A 1 -25.46 33.63 49.01
C MET A 1 -24.11 33.04 48.62
N LYS A 2 -23.17 33.78 48.01
CA LYS A 2 -22.32 34.85 48.55
C LYS A 2 -21.51 34.43 49.80
N LEU A 3 -20.20 34.29 49.55
CA LEU A 3 -19.01 34.62 50.38
C LEU A 3 -18.75 33.70 51.60
N ALA A 4 -17.70 32.88 51.62
CA ALA A 4 -16.25 33.17 51.69
C ALA A 4 -15.76 33.05 53.15
N PHE A 5 -14.78 32.17 53.41
CA PHE A 5 -13.67 32.47 54.30
C PHE A 5 -12.47 31.58 53.94
N GLU A 6 -11.40 32.27 53.55
CA GLU A 6 -10.04 31.79 53.35
C GLU A 6 -9.31 31.54 54.69
N LYS A 7 -8.22 30.76 54.61
CA LYS A 7 -7.00 30.72 55.45
C LYS A 7 -7.03 30.02 56.82
N LEU A 8 -6.16 29.00 56.92
CA LEU A 8 -5.29 28.56 58.05
C LEU A 8 -4.80 27.12 57.71
N GLU A 9 -3.59 26.61 57.89
CA GLU A 9 -2.19 27.06 57.97
C GLU A 9 -1.31 25.76 57.84
N PRO A 10 0.00 25.83 57.50
CA PRO A 10 0.84 24.67 57.10
C PRO A 10 1.25 23.67 58.18
N THR A 11 0.66 23.67 59.37
CA THR A 11 1.24 23.08 60.58
C THR A 11 0.77 21.65 60.93
N LEU A 12 -0.21 21.08 60.21
CA LEU A 12 -0.67 19.69 60.41
C LEU A 12 0.09 18.65 59.55
N ARG A 13 0.81 19.09 58.51
CA ARG A 13 1.59 18.19 57.64
C ARG A 13 3.00 17.88 58.14
N GLU A 14 3.59 18.71 59.00
CA GLU A 14 4.91 18.46 59.59
C GLU A 14 4.87 17.52 60.81
N TRP A 15 3.82 17.57 61.63
CA TRP A 15 3.69 16.70 62.82
C TRP A 15 3.45 15.21 62.49
N MET A 16 2.77 14.90 61.37
CA MET A 16 2.57 13.50 60.94
C MET A 16 3.80 12.86 60.28
N MET A 17 4.80 13.65 59.87
CA MET A 17 6.06 13.14 59.32
C MET A 17 7.11 12.80 60.38
N ILE A 18 7.02 13.38 61.58
CA ILE A 18 7.94 13.13 62.70
C ILE A 18 7.58 11.82 63.44
N LEU A 19 6.29 11.48 63.59
CA LEU A 19 5.86 10.23 64.22
C LEU A 19 6.15 8.96 63.41
N LYS A 20 6.24 9.04 62.07
CA LYS A 20 6.54 7.88 61.22
C LYS A 20 8.04 7.57 61.09
N LYS A 21 8.93 8.53 61.40
CA LYS A 21 10.39 8.33 61.35
C LYS A 21 11.01 7.90 62.70
N LEU A 22 10.28 8.03 63.80
CA LEU A 22 10.74 7.58 65.14
C LEU A 22 10.45 6.10 65.46
N VAL A 23 9.70 5.39 64.62
CA VAL A 23 9.43 3.94 64.80
C VAL A 23 10.50 3.06 64.09
N THR A 24 11.50 3.67 63.44
CA THR A 24 12.54 2.93 62.68
C THR A 24 13.91 2.90 63.36
N ILE A 25 14.09 3.51 64.54
CA ILE A 25 15.38 3.50 65.27
C ILE A 25 15.11 3.45 66.77
N LEU A 26 14.94 2.25 67.33
CA LEU A 26 15.21 1.82 68.72
C LEU A 26 14.40 0.56 69.02
N GLY A 27 15.05 -0.61 68.90
CA GLY A 27 14.42 -1.90 69.17
C GLY A 27 15.41 -3.07 69.14
N VAL A 28 16.61 -2.85 69.66
CA VAL A 28 17.60 -3.88 70.04
C VAL A 28 17.96 -3.45 71.47
N THR A 29 17.67 -4.16 72.57
CA THR A 29 18.22 -5.44 72.99
C THR A 29 17.55 -5.87 74.33
N LEU A 30 17.62 -7.19 74.64
CA LEU A 30 17.41 -7.88 75.93
C LEU A 30 15.97 -8.24 76.38
N ALA A 31 15.61 -9.52 76.17
CA ALA A 31 15.35 -10.46 77.27
C ALA A 31 15.49 -11.91 76.76
N CYS A 32 16.45 -12.64 77.31
CA CYS A 32 16.65 -14.06 77.09
C CYS A 32 15.52 -14.89 77.70
N ALA A 33 15.24 -16.02 77.02
CA ALA A 33 14.78 -17.32 77.54
C ALA A 33 13.47 -17.78 76.92
N PHE A 34 13.58 -18.54 75.82
CA PHE A 34 12.94 -19.85 75.67
C PHE A 34 13.55 -20.50 74.42
N ALA A 35 14.41 -21.49 74.62
CA ALA A 35 14.93 -22.34 73.56
C ALA A 35 13.78 -23.26 73.10
N GLY A 36 13.14 -22.88 72.01
CA GLY A 36 12.22 -23.72 71.26
C GLY A 36 12.66 -23.67 69.80
N SER A 37 12.98 -24.83 69.24
CA SER A 37 13.49 -25.03 67.89
C SER A 37 12.58 -24.41 66.83
N PHE A 38 12.84 -23.16 66.44
CA PHE A 38 12.30 -22.63 65.19
C PHE A 38 13.18 -23.13 64.06
N THR A 39 12.70 -24.16 63.37
CA THR A 39 13.15 -24.45 62.02
C THR A 39 12.94 -23.17 61.20
N THR A 40 14.04 -22.51 60.84
CA THR A 40 14.01 -21.51 59.77
C THR A 40 13.61 -22.26 58.51
N VAL A 41 12.33 -22.26 58.18
CA VAL A 41 11.89 -22.53 56.81
C VAL A 41 12.43 -21.34 56.02
N SER A 42 13.61 -21.49 55.42
CA SER A 42 13.98 -20.67 54.29
C SER A 42 12.86 -20.84 53.29
N ALA A 43 12.10 -19.79 53.04
CA ALA A 43 11.21 -19.74 51.89
C ALA A 43 12.13 -19.85 50.68
N ASP A 44 12.26 -21.06 50.13
CA ASP A 44 13.02 -21.32 48.92
C ASP A 44 12.57 -20.33 47.87
N ALA A 45 13.51 -19.47 47.46
CA ALA A 45 13.31 -18.59 46.33
C ALA A 45 12.92 -19.48 45.16
N SER A 46 11.67 -19.35 44.67
CA SER A 46 11.14 -20.17 43.57
C SER A 46 12.17 -20.17 42.45
N SER A 47 12.86 -21.30 42.26
CA SER A 47 14.01 -21.35 41.36
C SER A 47 13.51 -21.00 39.95
N TYR A 48 13.97 -19.87 39.41
CA TYR A 48 13.63 -19.47 38.05
C TYR A 48 13.98 -20.61 37.07
N LEU A 49 13.13 -20.83 36.07
CA LEU A 49 13.41 -21.79 35.00
C LEU A 49 14.61 -21.29 34.19
N GLY A 50 15.63 -22.12 34.05
CA GLY A 50 16.78 -21.82 33.20
C GLY A 50 16.41 -21.88 31.72
N ILE A 51 17.00 -21.02 30.90
CA ILE A 51 16.95 -21.15 29.43
C ILE A 51 17.99 -22.20 29.03
N THR A 52 17.54 -23.36 28.54
CA THR A 52 18.43 -24.46 28.12
C THR A 52 18.94 -24.30 26.70
N SER A 53 18.18 -23.62 25.84
CA SER A 53 18.62 -23.30 24.48
C SER A 53 17.94 -22.06 23.94
N THR A 54 18.60 -21.41 22.98
CA THR A 54 18.07 -20.29 22.21
C THR A 54 18.39 -20.50 20.74
N LYS A 55 17.39 -20.33 19.88
CA LYS A 55 17.53 -20.39 18.42
C LYS A 55 17.08 -19.08 17.80
N ASN A 56 17.99 -18.41 17.08
CA ASN A 56 17.64 -17.30 16.21
C ASN A 56 16.87 -17.84 15.00
N THR A 57 15.76 -17.20 14.65
CA THR A 57 14.88 -17.62 13.56
C THR A 57 14.25 -16.39 12.90
N SER A 58 13.60 -16.57 11.75
CA SER A 58 12.82 -15.52 11.12
C SER A 58 11.66 -16.18 10.39
N TYR A 59 10.46 -16.09 10.97
CA TYR A 59 9.24 -16.52 10.31
C TYR A 59 8.07 -15.65 10.73
N ASN A 60 7.03 -15.63 9.91
CA ASN A 60 5.79 -14.96 10.25
C ASN A 60 4.82 -15.92 10.93
N ALA A 61 4.05 -15.40 11.89
CA ALA A 61 3.07 -16.17 12.62
C ALA A 61 1.79 -15.38 12.85
N ARG A 62 0.71 -16.09 13.11
CA ARG A 62 -0.55 -15.54 13.57
C ARG A 62 -0.85 -16.08 14.96
N PHE A 63 -1.32 -15.19 15.84
CA PHE A 63 -1.82 -15.61 17.14
C PHE A 63 -3.09 -16.44 17.00
N VAL A 64 -3.09 -17.61 17.63
CA VAL A 64 -4.18 -18.58 17.67
C VAL A 64 -4.49 -18.96 19.10
N ASN A 65 -5.77 -19.24 19.37
CA ASN A 65 -6.28 -19.66 20.68
C ASN A 65 -6.00 -18.72 21.88
N GLN A 66 -5.39 -17.55 21.67
CA GLN A 66 -5.00 -16.61 22.71
C GLN A 66 -6.18 -16.06 23.50
N SER A 67 -7.38 -15.98 22.91
CA SER A 67 -8.59 -15.58 23.64
C SER A 67 -8.98 -16.56 24.76
N ARG A 68 -8.54 -17.82 24.68
CA ARG A 68 -8.79 -18.90 25.64
C ARG A 68 -7.59 -19.17 26.56
N ARG A 69 -6.48 -18.46 26.38
CA ARG A 69 -5.25 -18.60 27.18
C ARG A 69 -5.17 -17.47 28.23
N ASN A 70 -4.37 -17.70 29.27
CA ASN A 70 -4.05 -16.70 30.30
C ASN A 70 -2.56 -16.74 30.66
N ASP A 71 -1.74 -16.93 29.64
CA ASP A 71 -0.30 -17.14 29.71
C ASP A 71 0.51 -15.87 29.37
N GLY A 72 -0.15 -14.77 29.03
CA GLY A 72 0.42 -13.42 28.94
C GLY A 72 1.46 -13.17 27.83
N ILE A 73 1.90 -11.92 27.75
CA ILE A 73 3.01 -11.44 26.91
C ILE A 73 4.08 -10.84 27.82
N TYR A 74 5.36 -11.13 27.59
CA TYR A 74 6.46 -10.75 28.49
C TYR A 74 7.49 -9.85 27.82
N TYR A 75 7.92 -8.76 28.47
CA TYR A 75 8.78 -7.75 27.85
C TYR A 75 10.19 -8.22 27.50
N TYR A 76 10.93 -8.71 28.51
CA TYR A 76 12.40 -8.80 28.44
C TYR A 76 12.90 -10.22 28.20
N ALA A 77 12.22 -11.21 28.78
CA ALA A 77 12.56 -12.63 28.67
C ALA A 77 11.30 -13.49 28.81
N PRO A 78 11.37 -14.80 28.49
CA PRO A 78 10.29 -15.74 28.76
C PRO A 78 9.84 -15.70 30.24
N TYR A 79 8.60 -16.09 30.49
CA TYR A 79 8.05 -16.16 31.85
C TYR A 79 8.92 -17.02 32.78
N TYR A 80 9.01 -16.63 34.06
CA TYR A 80 9.72 -17.39 35.09
C TYR A 80 11.22 -17.60 34.86
N THR A 81 11.87 -16.85 33.97
CA THR A 81 13.32 -16.99 33.73
C THR A 81 14.20 -16.04 34.52
N GLN A 82 13.66 -14.89 34.96
CA GLN A 82 14.38 -13.88 35.75
C GLN A 82 13.43 -12.86 36.38
N ARG A 83 13.86 -12.19 37.45
CA ARG A 83 13.10 -11.12 38.13
C ARG A 83 12.70 -9.96 37.21
N SER A 84 13.51 -9.69 36.18
CA SER A 84 13.24 -8.65 35.20
C SER A 84 12.24 -9.08 34.12
N ALA A 85 11.75 -10.33 34.08
CA ALA A 85 10.73 -10.80 33.14
C ALA A 85 9.35 -10.20 33.48
N LYS A 86 9.19 -8.90 33.20
CA LYS A 86 7.95 -8.16 33.46
C LYS A 86 6.87 -8.55 32.46
N THR A 87 5.68 -8.82 32.97
CA THR A 87 4.48 -9.06 32.17
C THR A 87 4.02 -7.75 31.53
N ARG A 88 3.87 -7.76 30.21
CA ARG A 88 3.40 -6.65 29.37
C ARG A 88 1.88 -6.59 29.27
N ASP A 89 1.29 -7.74 29.05
CA ASP A 89 -0.15 -7.96 28.97
C ASP A 89 -0.37 -9.28 29.69
N ALA A 90 -1.00 -9.24 30.86
CA ALA A 90 -1.16 -10.42 31.69
C ALA A 90 -2.07 -11.47 31.07
N SER A 91 -3.01 -11.04 30.23
CA SER A 91 -3.93 -11.95 29.55
C SER A 91 -3.42 -12.38 28.17
N GLY A 92 -2.77 -11.46 27.45
CA GLY A 92 -2.45 -11.61 26.04
C GLY A 92 -3.68 -11.64 25.11
N LYS A 93 -4.91 -11.58 25.63
CA LYS A 93 -6.15 -11.85 24.85
C LYS A 93 -6.33 -10.91 23.65
N ASN A 94 -5.86 -9.67 23.76
CA ASN A 94 -5.90 -8.67 22.70
C ASN A 94 -4.99 -9.00 21.50
N TRP A 95 -4.16 -10.03 21.61
CA TRP A 95 -3.28 -10.50 20.55
C TRP A 95 -3.93 -11.53 19.64
N GLN A 96 -5.11 -12.06 19.99
CA GLN A 96 -5.82 -13.03 19.16
C GLN A 96 -5.92 -12.54 17.70
N HIS A 97 -5.56 -13.42 16.75
CA HIS A 97 -5.49 -13.16 15.31
C HIS A 97 -4.47 -12.13 14.82
N ARG A 98 -3.68 -11.50 15.69
CA ARG A 98 -2.62 -10.59 15.23
C ARG A 98 -1.55 -11.34 14.46
N PHE A 99 -1.10 -10.71 13.39
CA PHE A 99 -0.01 -11.18 12.54
C PHE A 99 1.30 -10.57 13.04
N VAL A 100 2.31 -11.40 13.31
CA VAL A 100 3.58 -11.01 13.95
C VAL A 100 4.77 -11.68 13.27
N LYS A 101 5.96 -11.13 13.50
CA LYS A 101 7.23 -11.73 13.07
C LYS A 101 7.96 -12.30 14.27
N VAL A 102 8.32 -13.58 14.21
CA VAL A 102 9.14 -14.24 15.22
C VAL A 102 10.61 -14.13 14.83
N SER A 103 11.46 -13.81 15.81
CA SER A 103 12.90 -13.56 15.62
C SER A 103 13.80 -14.53 16.40
N GLN A 104 13.25 -15.17 17.43
CA GLN A 104 14.00 -16.03 18.32
C GLN A 104 13.03 -16.98 19.04
N VAL A 105 13.46 -18.21 19.32
CA VAL A 105 12.75 -19.16 20.18
C VAL A 105 13.69 -19.60 21.28
N ALA A 106 13.24 -19.54 22.53
CA ALA A 106 13.95 -20.01 23.70
C ALA A 106 13.25 -21.24 24.27
N THR A 107 14.02 -22.26 24.67
CA THR A 107 13.52 -23.45 25.37
C THR A 107 13.93 -23.36 26.83
N LEU A 108 12.98 -23.59 27.73
CA LEU A 108 13.19 -23.57 29.17
C LEU A 108 13.54 -24.97 29.71
N SER A 109 14.04 -25.04 30.93
CA SER A 109 14.44 -26.29 31.60
C SER A 109 13.31 -27.31 31.76
N ASN A 110 12.05 -26.86 31.79
CA ASN A 110 10.87 -27.72 31.80
C ASN A 110 10.34 -28.08 30.39
N GLY A 111 11.10 -27.76 29.33
CA GLY A 111 10.73 -28.01 27.94
C GLY A 111 9.75 -27.00 27.33
N ALA A 112 9.24 -26.03 28.09
CA ALA A 112 8.40 -24.97 27.54
C ALA A 112 9.18 -24.10 26.55
N GLN A 113 8.52 -23.67 25.48
CA GLN A 113 9.14 -22.86 24.44
C GLN A 113 8.45 -21.50 24.31
N PHE A 114 9.25 -20.44 24.22
CA PHE A 114 8.77 -19.07 24.08
C PHE A 114 9.36 -18.41 22.85
N ALA A 115 8.53 -17.71 22.09
CA ALA A 115 8.91 -16.99 20.88
C ALA A 115 9.05 -15.49 21.16
N LYS A 116 10.20 -14.91 20.81
CA LYS A 116 10.37 -13.45 20.76
C LYS A 116 9.78 -12.91 19.47
N PHE A 117 8.81 -12.02 19.58
CA PHE A 117 8.07 -11.53 18.43
C PHE A 117 8.02 -10.01 18.34
N SER A 118 7.79 -9.53 17.12
CA SER A 118 7.63 -8.13 16.75
C SER A 118 6.32 -7.91 16.01
N TRP A 119 5.74 -6.73 16.17
CA TRP A 119 4.53 -6.30 15.47
C TRP A 119 4.83 -5.00 14.72
N TYR A 120 4.75 -5.04 13.39
CA TYR A 120 5.10 -3.94 12.48
C TYR A 120 6.47 -3.32 12.81
N GLY A 121 7.50 -4.18 12.93
CA GLY A 121 8.89 -3.78 13.19
C GLY A 121 9.21 -3.44 14.64
N LYS A 122 8.21 -3.27 15.52
CA LYS A 122 8.43 -3.05 16.94
C LYS A 122 8.51 -4.38 17.68
N THR A 123 9.65 -4.66 18.32
CA THR A 123 9.75 -5.80 19.25
C THR A 123 8.77 -5.61 20.40
N ILE A 124 7.95 -6.63 20.62
CA ILE A 124 6.88 -6.61 21.61
C ILE A 124 7.30 -7.34 22.87
N GLY A 125 7.87 -8.53 22.71
CA GLY A 125 8.18 -9.40 23.83
C GLY A 125 8.19 -10.87 23.46
N TRP A 126 7.91 -11.69 24.45
CA TRP A 126 7.90 -13.14 24.42
C TRP A 126 6.49 -13.69 24.69
N VAL A 127 6.14 -14.79 24.02
CA VAL A 127 4.89 -15.54 24.23
C VAL A 127 5.18 -17.03 24.11
N ASP A 128 4.40 -17.89 24.78
CA ASP A 128 4.45 -19.34 24.55
C ASP A 128 4.21 -19.63 23.06
N VAL A 129 5.07 -20.45 22.44
CA VAL A 129 4.96 -20.82 21.02
C VAL A 129 3.61 -21.46 20.69
N LYS A 130 2.93 -22.08 21.65
CA LYS A 130 1.59 -22.68 21.47
C LYS A 130 0.49 -21.65 21.18
N ALA A 131 0.77 -20.36 21.40
CA ALA A 131 -0.10 -19.26 21.00
C ALA A 131 0.06 -18.87 19.52
N LEU A 132 1.01 -19.46 18.80
CA LEU A 132 1.40 -19.05 17.46
C LEU A 132 1.26 -20.19 16.45
N GLU A 133 0.70 -19.86 15.30
CA GLU A 133 0.70 -20.71 14.11
C GLU A 133 1.49 -20.02 13.01
N THR A 134 2.37 -20.74 12.30
CA THR A 134 3.07 -20.18 11.13
C THR A 134 2.05 -19.73 10.11
N PHE A 135 2.20 -18.49 9.63
CA PHE A 135 1.24 -17.88 8.72
C PHE A 135 2.01 -16.97 7.77
N SER A 136 1.84 -17.14 6.46
CA SER A 136 2.59 -16.36 5.47
C SER A 136 2.02 -14.95 5.32
N ARG A 137 2.82 -14.06 4.74
CA ARG A 137 2.34 -12.73 4.36
C ARG A 137 1.20 -12.82 3.34
N SER A 138 1.30 -13.69 2.33
CA SER A 138 0.23 -13.87 1.33
C SER A 138 -1.08 -14.38 1.94
N GLN A 139 -1.01 -15.26 2.94
CA GLN A 139 -2.21 -15.71 3.68
C GLN A 139 -2.84 -14.54 4.44
N ASN A 140 -2.06 -13.72 5.15
CA ASN A 140 -2.58 -12.55 5.86
C ASN A 140 -3.14 -11.48 4.91
N ALA A 141 -2.46 -11.24 3.78
CA ALA A 141 -2.96 -10.35 2.73
C ALA A 141 -4.31 -10.84 2.19
N LYS A 142 -4.48 -12.15 1.97
CA LYS A 142 -5.76 -12.73 1.54
C LYS A 142 -6.90 -12.48 2.54
N VAL A 143 -6.63 -12.60 3.84
CA VAL A 143 -7.63 -12.26 4.88
C VAL A 143 -8.03 -10.79 4.79
N LEU A 144 -7.06 -9.88 4.65
CA LEU A 144 -7.32 -8.44 4.54
C LEU A 144 -8.13 -8.08 3.28
N LEU A 145 -7.81 -8.70 2.14
CA LEU A 145 -8.53 -8.51 0.88
C LEU A 145 -9.97 -9.04 0.97
N ASN A 146 -10.16 -10.24 1.52
CA ASN A 146 -11.49 -10.83 1.71
C ASN A 146 -12.37 -9.98 2.64
N ASN A 147 -11.80 -9.47 3.74
CA ASN A 147 -12.50 -8.59 4.68
C ASN A 147 -12.86 -7.22 4.08
N ALA A 148 -12.22 -6.84 2.98
CA ALA A 148 -12.54 -5.65 2.21
C ALA A 148 -13.47 -5.96 1.02
N HIS A 149 -13.91 -7.21 0.85
CA HIS A 149 -14.67 -7.70 -0.30
C HIS A 149 -14.02 -7.36 -1.66
N PHE A 150 -12.70 -7.26 -1.69
CA PHE A 150 -11.93 -7.06 -2.90
C PHE A 150 -12.00 -8.32 -3.78
N GLN A 151 -12.18 -8.17 -5.08
CA GLN A 151 -11.85 -9.22 -6.05
C GLN A 151 -10.87 -8.73 -7.09
N GLY A 152 -9.95 -9.61 -7.43
CA GLY A 152 -8.88 -9.33 -8.37
C GLY A 152 -7.56 -9.95 -7.92
N ARG A 153 -6.47 -9.26 -8.22
CA ARG A 153 -5.12 -9.70 -7.89
C ARG A 153 -4.34 -8.62 -7.15
N ALA A 154 -3.62 -9.04 -6.12
CA ALA A 154 -2.65 -8.22 -5.40
C ALA A 154 -1.24 -8.77 -5.60
N MET A 155 -0.28 -7.88 -5.84
CA MET A 155 1.15 -8.14 -5.75
C MET A 155 1.69 -7.31 -4.58
N LEU A 156 2.26 -7.95 -3.58
CA LEU A 156 2.98 -7.32 -2.47
C LEU A 156 4.46 -7.57 -2.69
N PHE A 157 5.31 -6.57 -2.54
CA PHE A 157 6.73 -6.76 -2.75
C PHE A 157 7.56 -5.96 -1.76
N ASN A 158 8.67 -6.57 -1.34
CA ASN A 158 9.75 -5.94 -0.63
C ASN A 158 11.06 -6.54 -1.13
N ASN A 159 12.10 -5.72 -1.26
CA ASN A 159 13.30 -6.09 -2.02
C ASN A 159 12.99 -6.48 -3.47
N TYR A 160 12.23 -5.63 -4.16
CA TYR A 160 11.81 -5.83 -5.54
C TYR A 160 11.01 -7.14 -5.72
N THR A 161 11.05 -7.75 -6.90
CA THR A 161 10.35 -9.01 -7.19
C THR A 161 10.90 -10.20 -6.43
N SER A 162 12.13 -10.14 -5.91
CA SER A 162 12.73 -11.25 -5.16
C SER A 162 11.99 -11.55 -3.85
N GLY A 163 11.41 -10.53 -3.21
CA GLY A 163 10.52 -10.70 -2.07
C GLY A 163 9.06 -10.41 -2.44
N ALA A 164 8.64 -10.69 -3.67
CA ALA A 164 7.25 -10.54 -4.05
C ALA A 164 6.40 -11.73 -3.60
N SER A 165 5.15 -11.46 -3.26
CA SER A 165 4.10 -12.46 -3.17
C SER A 165 2.83 -11.98 -3.85
N TYR A 166 2.04 -12.96 -4.29
CA TYR A 166 0.87 -12.74 -5.13
C TYR A 166 -0.35 -13.37 -4.48
N VAL A 167 -1.45 -12.62 -4.46
CA VAL A 167 -2.73 -13.08 -3.92
C VAL A 167 -3.81 -12.87 -4.97
N ASN A 168 -4.53 -13.94 -5.30
CA ASN A 168 -5.72 -13.88 -6.15
C ASN A 168 -6.96 -14.09 -5.29
N VAL A 169 -7.97 -13.25 -5.51
CA VAL A 169 -9.26 -13.31 -4.81
C VAL A 169 -10.39 -13.30 -5.82
N GLY A 170 -11.34 -14.21 -5.66
CA GLY A 170 -12.56 -14.24 -6.47
C GLY A 170 -12.35 -14.68 -7.92
N TYR A 171 -13.29 -14.26 -8.77
CA TYR A 171 -13.37 -14.70 -10.16
C TYR A 171 -12.97 -13.58 -11.14
N ALA A 172 -12.23 -13.97 -12.17
CA ALA A 172 -12.09 -13.15 -13.38
C ALA A 172 -13.41 -13.15 -14.15
N ASP A 173 -14.07 -14.32 -14.19
CA ASP A 173 -15.44 -14.47 -14.69
C ASP A 173 -16.25 -15.38 -13.76
N ALA A 174 -17.21 -14.78 -13.06
CA ALA A 174 -18.08 -15.46 -12.11
C ALA A 174 -19.10 -16.39 -12.80
N ALA A 175 -19.49 -16.12 -14.05
CA ALA A 175 -20.46 -16.95 -14.77
C ALA A 175 -19.86 -18.33 -15.09
N THR A 176 -18.62 -18.34 -15.58
CA THR A 176 -17.86 -19.57 -15.86
C THR A 176 -17.05 -20.10 -14.67
N LYS A 177 -17.09 -19.41 -13.53
CA LYS A 177 -16.26 -19.68 -12.33
C LYS A 177 -14.75 -19.65 -12.61
N THR A 178 -14.32 -18.92 -13.63
CA THR A 178 -12.91 -18.72 -13.95
C THR A 178 -12.27 -17.83 -12.89
N ARG A 179 -11.30 -18.37 -12.15
CA ARG A 179 -10.64 -17.65 -11.05
C ARG A 179 -9.69 -16.55 -11.55
N ASN A 180 -9.57 -15.48 -10.77
CA ASN A 180 -8.48 -14.53 -10.95
C ASN A 180 -7.12 -15.25 -10.83
N SER A 181 -6.20 -14.95 -11.74
CA SER A 181 -4.93 -15.67 -11.89
C SER A 181 -3.76 -14.74 -12.25
N ALA A 182 -2.57 -15.31 -12.47
CA ALA A 182 -1.40 -14.55 -12.92
C ALA A 182 -1.52 -13.96 -14.32
N ASN A 183 -2.39 -14.57 -15.13
CA ASN A 183 -2.58 -14.19 -16.53
C ASN A 183 -3.89 -13.42 -16.71
N THR A 184 -4.60 -13.11 -15.62
CA THR A 184 -5.82 -12.30 -15.70
C THR A 184 -5.47 -10.85 -16.01
N ILE A 185 -6.02 -10.34 -17.10
CA ILE A 185 -5.77 -9.03 -17.66
C ILE A 185 -6.91 -8.09 -17.23
N TYR A 186 -6.54 -6.92 -16.70
CA TYR A 186 -7.48 -5.92 -16.16
C TYR A 186 -7.34 -4.60 -16.92
N PRO A 187 -8.41 -3.82 -17.10
CA PRO A 187 -8.26 -2.43 -17.54
C PRO A 187 -7.48 -1.66 -16.48
N ILE A 188 -6.42 -0.96 -16.91
CA ILE A 188 -5.55 -0.22 -15.98
C ILE A 188 -6.00 1.23 -15.77
N ALA A 189 -6.93 1.72 -16.59
CA ALA A 189 -7.44 3.08 -16.51
C ALA A 189 -6.27 4.08 -16.37
N SER A 190 -6.37 5.02 -15.42
CA SER A 190 -5.40 6.12 -15.27
C SER A 190 -3.96 5.72 -14.96
N LEU A 191 -3.67 4.45 -14.66
CA LEU A 191 -2.30 3.96 -14.58
C LEU A 191 -1.53 4.12 -15.91
N GLN A 192 -2.23 4.17 -17.04
CA GLN A 192 -1.66 4.39 -18.38
C GLN A 192 -0.98 5.75 -18.52
N LYS A 193 -1.40 6.78 -17.77
CA LYS A 193 -0.85 8.14 -17.89
C LYS A 193 0.66 8.17 -17.69
N VAL A 194 1.18 7.28 -16.84
CA VAL A 194 2.63 7.14 -16.64
C VAL A 194 3.35 6.68 -17.92
N MET A 195 2.72 5.82 -18.73
CA MET A 195 3.27 5.38 -20.02
C MET A 195 3.30 6.54 -21.01
N THR A 196 2.20 7.29 -21.13
CA THR A 196 2.13 8.49 -21.99
C THR A 196 3.16 9.54 -21.58
N GLY A 197 3.28 9.80 -20.28
CA GLY A 197 4.28 10.72 -19.75
C GLY A 197 5.70 10.29 -20.09
N ALA A 198 6.03 9.00 -19.94
CA ALA A 198 7.33 8.47 -20.32
C ALA A 198 7.62 8.61 -21.82
N ILE A 199 6.64 8.38 -22.70
CA ILE A 199 6.80 8.58 -24.15
C ILE A 199 7.11 10.05 -24.45
N ILE A 200 6.44 10.99 -23.79
CA ILE A 200 6.68 12.42 -23.96
C ILE A 200 8.09 12.80 -23.50
N GLU A 201 8.56 12.30 -22.36
CA GLU A 201 9.93 12.52 -21.86
C GLU A 201 11.00 11.90 -22.76
N GLN A 202 10.73 10.72 -23.34
CA GLN A 202 11.61 10.13 -24.36
C GLN A 202 11.71 11.01 -25.60
N LEU A 203 10.59 11.55 -26.09
CA LEU A 203 10.56 12.43 -27.25
C LEU A 203 11.25 13.77 -26.98
N ALA A 204 11.10 14.30 -25.75
CA ALA A 204 11.81 15.49 -25.30
C ALA A 204 13.33 15.26 -25.28
N GLY A 205 13.78 14.14 -24.69
CA GLY A 205 15.20 13.77 -24.68
C GLY A 205 15.79 13.50 -26.07
N GLN A 206 14.96 13.18 -27.06
CA GLN A 206 15.35 13.03 -28.47
C GLN A 206 15.32 14.36 -29.25
N GLY A 207 15.02 15.49 -28.61
CA GLY A 207 14.91 16.80 -29.25
C GLY A 207 13.70 16.94 -30.19
N LYS A 208 12.75 15.99 -30.20
CA LYS A 208 11.57 16.02 -31.09
C LYS A 208 10.50 16.99 -30.62
N LEU A 209 10.52 17.35 -29.34
CA LEU A 209 9.69 18.37 -28.73
C LEU A 209 10.43 18.96 -27.52
N SER A 210 9.93 20.06 -26.99
CA SER A 210 10.32 20.57 -25.67
C SER A 210 9.09 20.66 -24.79
N LEU A 211 9.24 20.38 -23.50
CA LEU A 211 8.15 20.44 -22.51
C LEU A 211 7.69 21.89 -22.24
N ASN A 212 8.51 22.87 -22.66
CA ASN A 212 8.17 24.29 -22.71
C ASN A 212 7.47 24.71 -24.01
N ASN A 213 7.35 23.83 -25.01
CA ASN A 213 6.58 24.14 -26.20
C ASN A 213 5.13 24.46 -25.81
N LYS A 214 4.55 25.42 -26.54
CA LYS A 214 3.16 25.81 -26.36
C LYS A 214 2.23 24.82 -27.04
N LEU A 215 1.06 24.61 -26.45
CA LEU A 215 0.01 23.76 -27.01
C LEU A 215 -0.40 24.25 -28.41
N SER A 216 -0.36 25.57 -28.65
CA SER A 216 -0.71 26.18 -29.94
C SER A 216 0.12 25.67 -31.12
N ARG A 217 1.33 25.16 -30.88
CA ARG A 217 2.16 24.52 -31.93
C ARG A 217 1.50 23.27 -32.52
N TYR A 218 0.66 22.59 -31.74
CA TYR A 218 0.09 21.29 -32.12
C TYR A 218 -1.44 21.34 -32.27
N TYR A 219 -2.09 22.20 -31.48
CA TYR A 219 -3.54 22.41 -31.43
C TYR A 219 -3.86 23.91 -31.33
N PRO A 220 -3.61 24.71 -32.38
CA PRO A 220 -3.84 26.16 -32.34
C PRO A 220 -5.31 26.56 -32.11
N GLY A 221 -6.26 25.70 -32.50
CA GLY A 221 -7.70 25.93 -32.29
C GLY A 221 -8.17 25.81 -30.83
N VAL A 222 -7.33 25.29 -29.91
CA VAL A 222 -7.68 25.23 -28.49
C VAL A 222 -7.55 26.63 -27.88
N LYS A 223 -8.60 27.10 -27.21
CA LYS A 223 -8.60 28.39 -26.49
C LYS A 223 -7.40 28.46 -25.53
N ASN A 224 -6.73 29.61 -25.45
CA ASN A 224 -5.54 29.84 -24.61
C ASN A 224 -4.33 28.92 -24.89
N SER A 225 -4.31 28.19 -26.01
CA SER A 225 -3.24 27.22 -26.33
C SER A 225 -1.83 27.83 -26.40
N SER A 226 -1.70 29.14 -26.67
CA SER A 226 -0.42 29.86 -26.66
C SER A 226 0.14 30.09 -25.24
N LYS A 227 -0.69 29.98 -24.21
CA LYS A 227 -0.29 30.12 -22.79
C LYS A 227 0.07 28.77 -22.17
N ILE A 228 -0.57 27.70 -22.62
CA ILE A 228 -0.43 26.33 -22.09
C ILE A 228 0.83 25.65 -22.63
N THR A 229 1.59 25.01 -21.76
CA THR A 229 2.81 24.24 -22.08
C THR A 229 2.56 22.73 -21.98
N LEU A 230 3.41 21.93 -22.64
CA LEU A 230 3.37 20.48 -22.52
C LEU A 230 3.65 20.00 -21.08
N ARG A 231 4.55 20.68 -20.35
CA ARG A 231 4.77 20.45 -18.91
C ARG A 231 3.49 20.64 -18.09
N GLN A 232 2.69 21.66 -18.40
CA GLN A 232 1.41 21.89 -17.71
C GLN A 232 0.38 20.80 -18.03
N LEU A 233 0.39 20.20 -19.23
CA LEU A 233 -0.45 19.02 -19.52
C LEU A 233 -0.01 17.83 -18.65
N LEU A 234 1.29 17.51 -18.62
CA LEU A 234 1.85 16.40 -17.82
C LEU A 234 1.53 16.55 -16.33
N ASN A 235 1.54 17.78 -15.82
CA ASN A 235 1.35 18.04 -14.40
C ASN A 235 -0.11 18.32 -14.02
N GLN A 236 -1.06 18.18 -14.97
CA GLN A 236 -2.48 18.48 -14.74
C GLN A 236 -2.72 19.93 -14.29
N ARG A 237 -2.01 20.91 -14.90
CA ARG A 237 -2.08 22.35 -14.57
C ARG A 237 -2.35 23.24 -15.79
N SER A 238 -2.92 22.68 -16.84
CA SER A 238 -3.19 23.37 -18.11
C SER A 238 -4.38 24.33 -18.03
N GLY A 239 -5.26 24.19 -17.04
CA GLY A 239 -6.55 24.87 -17.02
C GLY A 239 -7.58 24.28 -17.99
N ILE A 240 -7.24 23.17 -18.66
CA ILE A 240 -8.17 22.39 -19.46
C ILE A 240 -9.02 21.53 -18.53
N ASP A 241 -10.29 21.45 -18.86
CA ASP A 241 -11.27 20.55 -18.28
C ASP A 241 -12.11 19.91 -19.39
N MET A 242 -12.73 18.76 -19.09
CA MET A 242 -13.53 18.00 -20.04
C MET A 242 -14.61 17.22 -19.29
N SER A 243 -15.85 17.28 -19.79
CA SER A 243 -16.87 16.33 -19.35
C SER A 243 -16.47 14.92 -19.78
N GLU A 244 -16.14 14.06 -18.82
CA GLU A 244 -15.78 12.65 -19.05
C GLU A 244 -17.01 11.78 -19.38
N SER A 245 -17.85 12.27 -20.29
CA SER A 245 -19.07 11.60 -20.72
C SER A 245 -18.75 10.39 -21.59
N THR A 246 -19.65 9.40 -21.59
CA THR A 246 -19.52 8.27 -22.50
C THR A 246 -19.96 8.70 -23.90
N PRO A 247 -19.16 8.48 -24.95
CA PRO A 247 -19.58 8.74 -26.32
C PRO A 247 -20.85 7.99 -26.71
N ASN A 248 -21.68 8.59 -27.57
CA ASN A 248 -22.88 7.94 -28.11
C ASN A 248 -22.54 6.77 -29.05
N THR A 249 -21.41 6.85 -29.75
CA THR A 249 -20.89 5.85 -30.69
C THR A 249 -19.51 5.37 -30.25
N LEU A 250 -19.09 4.19 -30.72
CA LEU A 250 -17.74 3.69 -30.48
C LEU A 250 -16.74 4.53 -31.29
N LEU A 251 -15.66 4.98 -30.66
CA LEU A 251 -14.58 5.70 -31.34
C LEU A 251 -13.54 4.67 -31.82
N SER A 252 -13.45 4.44 -33.14
CA SER A 252 -12.65 3.36 -33.72
C SER A 252 -11.33 3.80 -34.35
N THR A 253 -11.02 5.09 -34.30
CA THR A 253 -9.76 5.62 -34.83
C THR A 253 -9.18 6.66 -33.88
N GLN A 254 -7.85 6.73 -33.83
CA GLN A 254 -7.16 7.73 -33.02
C GLN A 254 -7.62 9.17 -33.31
N SER A 255 -7.89 9.48 -34.58
CA SER A 255 -8.40 10.79 -34.98
C SER A 255 -9.79 11.06 -34.38
N ALA A 256 -10.68 10.07 -34.36
CA ALA A 256 -11.99 10.19 -33.73
C ALA A 256 -11.88 10.38 -32.20
N GLU A 257 -10.98 9.67 -31.54
CA GLU A 257 -10.71 9.80 -30.09
C GLU A 257 -10.21 11.22 -29.73
N ILE A 258 -9.26 11.75 -30.51
CA ILE A 258 -8.73 13.11 -30.34
C ILE A 258 -9.80 14.16 -30.64
N ASN A 259 -10.55 14.01 -31.73
CA ASN A 259 -11.61 14.95 -32.10
C ASN A 259 -12.74 14.98 -31.07
N TYR A 260 -13.13 13.82 -30.55
CA TYR A 260 -14.10 13.75 -29.45
C TYR A 260 -13.63 14.55 -28.23
N THR A 261 -12.36 14.38 -27.83
CA THR A 261 -11.76 15.15 -26.74
C THR A 261 -11.78 16.65 -27.03
N LEU A 262 -11.31 17.07 -28.21
CA LEU A 262 -11.24 18.48 -28.62
C LEU A 262 -12.61 19.18 -28.56
N ASN A 263 -13.67 18.48 -28.97
CA ASN A 263 -15.04 19.01 -29.00
C ASN A 263 -15.68 19.16 -27.61
N GLN A 264 -15.04 18.64 -26.56
CA GLN A 264 -15.56 18.65 -25.19
C GLN A 264 -14.79 19.61 -24.26
N LEU A 265 -13.72 20.24 -24.76
CA LEU A 265 -12.81 21.02 -23.91
C LEU A 265 -13.46 22.30 -23.40
N LYS A 266 -13.34 22.51 -22.09
CA LYS A 266 -13.49 23.82 -21.45
C LYS A 266 -12.11 24.29 -21.03
N VAL A 267 -11.72 25.50 -21.42
CA VAL A 267 -10.37 26.01 -21.12
C VAL A 267 -10.46 27.30 -20.31
N GLY A 268 -10.00 27.21 -19.06
CA GLY A 268 -9.85 28.32 -18.13
C GLY A 268 -8.41 28.84 -18.06
N ASN A 269 -8.03 29.30 -16.87
CA ASN A 269 -6.68 29.76 -16.58
C ASN A 269 -5.77 28.59 -16.18
N SER A 270 -4.57 28.54 -16.75
CA SER A 270 -3.54 27.56 -16.40
C SER A 270 -2.86 27.91 -15.07
N GLY A 271 -2.31 26.92 -14.38
CA GLY A 271 -1.44 27.14 -13.21
C GLY A 271 -1.92 26.45 -11.94
N SER A 272 -3.21 26.22 -11.79
CA SER A 272 -3.79 25.41 -10.70
C SER A 272 -3.93 23.94 -11.12
N PHE A 273 -3.83 23.03 -10.15
CA PHE A 273 -4.06 21.61 -10.41
C PHE A 273 -5.53 21.36 -10.75
N ASN A 274 -5.78 20.78 -11.92
CA ASN A 274 -7.07 20.27 -12.36
C ASN A 274 -6.86 18.96 -13.12
N TYR A 275 -7.31 17.85 -12.53
CA TYR A 275 -7.16 16.54 -13.14
C TYR A 275 -8.18 16.35 -14.27
N THR A 276 -7.69 16.07 -15.49
CA THR A 276 -8.55 15.70 -16.62
C THR A 276 -7.87 14.67 -17.51
N ASN A 277 -8.64 13.75 -18.09
CA ASN A 277 -8.14 12.84 -19.11
C ASN A 277 -7.70 13.57 -20.40
N ALA A 278 -8.32 14.71 -20.71
CA ALA A 278 -8.02 15.48 -21.92
C ALA A 278 -6.54 15.86 -22.06
N ASN A 279 -5.88 16.21 -20.95
CA ASN A 279 -4.45 16.54 -20.96
C ASN A 279 -3.61 15.41 -21.54
N TYR A 280 -3.96 14.17 -21.22
CA TYR A 280 -3.21 12.99 -21.66
C TYR A 280 -3.61 12.52 -23.07
N THR A 281 -4.86 12.70 -23.47
CA THR A 281 -5.28 12.50 -24.87
C THR A 281 -4.55 13.46 -25.81
N LEU A 282 -4.43 14.73 -25.43
CA LEU A 282 -3.69 15.73 -26.20
C LEU A 282 -2.19 15.39 -26.27
N LEU A 283 -1.58 14.92 -25.17
CA LEU A 283 -0.19 14.47 -25.18
C LEU A 283 0.01 13.26 -26.11
N ALA A 284 -0.89 12.27 -26.08
CA ALA A 284 -0.85 11.14 -27.01
C ALA A 284 -0.91 11.60 -28.47
N GLY A 285 -1.83 12.52 -28.80
CA GLY A 285 -1.93 13.09 -30.14
C GLY A 285 -0.71 13.93 -30.55
N ILE A 286 -0.09 14.68 -29.63
CA ILE A 286 1.19 15.39 -29.88
C ILE A 286 2.29 14.39 -30.20
N ALA A 287 2.41 13.31 -29.41
CA ALA A 287 3.40 12.27 -29.63
C ALA A 287 3.25 11.68 -31.04
N SER A 288 2.01 11.40 -31.48
CA SER A 288 1.75 10.96 -32.84
C SER A 288 2.13 11.99 -33.91
N LYS A 289 1.76 13.26 -33.73
CA LYS A 289 2.07 14.34 -34.69
C LYS A 289 3.57 14.50 -34.90
N VAL A 290 4.38 14.42 -33.84
CA VAL A 290 5.85 14.63 -33.96
C VAL A 290 6.61 13.41 -34.46
N THR A 291 5.98 12.22 -34.47
CA THR A 291 6.65 10.99 -34.93
C THR A 291 6.07 10.38 -36.19
N GLY A 292 4.87 10.79 -36.62
CA GLY A 292 4.12 10.14 -37.71
C GLY A 292 3.66 8.71 -37.39
N GLN A 293 3.62 8.31 -36.11
CA GLN A 293 3.21 6.97 -35.65
C GLN A 293 1.94 7.08 -34.82
N THR A 294 1.10 6.05 -34.80
CA THR A 294 -0.02 6.00 -33.86
C THR A 294 0.49 5.90 -32.43
N TYR A 295 -0.32 6.33 -31.46
CA TYR A 295 0.00 6.24 -30.04
C TYR A 295 0.25 4.77 -29.63
N ASP A 296 -0.55 3.83 -30.14
CA ASP A 296 -0.37 2.42 -29.81
C ASP A 296 0.92 1.83 -30.40
N GLN A 297 1.33 2.26 -31.60
CA GLN A 297 2.65 1.94 -32.14
C GLN A 297 3.77 2.49 -31.25
N LEU A 298 3.61 3.70 -30.71
CA LEU A 298 4.58 4.28 -29.78
C LEU A 298 4.63 3.50 -28.47
N VAL A 299 3.50 3.14 -27.87
CA VAL A 299 3.45 2.29 -26.67
C VAL A 299 4.11 0.94 -26.94
N GLN A 300 3.82 0.31 -28.07
CA GLN A 300 4.42 -0.96 -28.45
C GLN A 300 5.94 -0.85 -28.54
N LYS A 301 6.44 0.12 -29.31
CA LYS A 301 7.86 0.31 -29.59
C LYS A 301 8.67 0.79 -28.38
N ARG A 302 8.08 1.65 -27.54
CA ARG A 302 8.81 2.38 -26.49
C ARG A 302 8.61 1.83 -25.09
N ILE A 303 7.56 1.05 -24.86
CA ILE A 303 7.21 0.52 -23.54
C ILE A 303 7.13 -1.01 -23.56
N ILE A 304 6.25 -1.59 -24.39
CA ILE A 304 5.96 -3.03 -24.37
C ILE A 304 7.17 -3.84 -24.85
N ALA A 305 7.71 -3.54 -26.04
CA ALA A 305 8.82 -4.30 -26.62
C ALA A 305 10.12 -4.21 -25.80
N PRO A 306 10.59 -3.03 -25.33
CA PRO A 306 11.81 -2.95 -24.52
C PRO A 306 11.72 -3.69 -23.18
N LEU A 307 10.51 -3.78 -22.62
CA LEU A 307 10.27 -4.50 -21.37
C LEU A 307 9.82 -5.95 -21.57
N LYS A 308 9.55 -6.37 -22.80
CA LYS A 308 9.03 -7.69 -23.16
C LYS A 308 7.72 -8.02 -22.41
N LEU A 309 6.83 -7.04 -22.31
CA LEU A 309 5.53 -7.20 -21.62
C LEU A 309 4.65 -8.16 -22.41
N LYS A 310 4.09 -9.17 -21.74
CA LYS A 310 3.32 -10.25 -22.38
C LYS A 310 1.81 -10.11 -22.22
N HIS A 311 1.39 -9.30 -21.26
CA HIS A 311 0.00 -9.18 -20.84
C HIS A 311 -0.46 -7.73 -20.81
N THR A 312 0.11 -6.87 -21.68
CA THR A 312 -0.24 -5.46 -21.78
C THR A 312 -0.74 -5.16 -23.18
N PHE A 313 -2.00 -4.72 -23.29
CA PHE A 313 -2.72 -4.62 -24.56
C PHE A 313 -3.56 -3.35 -24.61
N VAL A 314 -3.76 -2.83 -25.83
CA VAL A 314 -4.78 -1.81 -26.08
C VAL A 314 -6.18 -2.45 -26.06
N TRP A 315 -7.19 -1.68 -25.66
CA TRP A 315 -8.55 -2.16 -25.38
C TRP A 315 -9.26 -2.90 -26.52
N ASP A 316 -8.95 -2.59 -27.77
CA ASP A 316 -9.57 -3.16 -28.99
C ASP A 316 -8.74 -4.28 -29.64
N ASN A 317 -7.58 -4.61 -29.06
CA ASN A 317 -6.72 -5.71 -29.50
C ASN A 317 -6.33 -6.62 -28.33
N LEU A 318 -7.36 -7.08 -27.61
CA LEU A 318 -7.21 -8.05 -26.52
C LEU A 318 -7.01 -9.47 -27.07
N PRO A 319 -6.24 -10.33 -26.39
CA PRO A 319 -6.04 -11.72 -26.80
C PRO A 319 -7.36 -12.51 -26.75
N LYS A 320 -7.70 -13.20 -27.86
CA LYS A 320 -8.93 -14.02 -27.98
C LYS A 320 -9.05 -15.12 -26.92
N SER A 321 -7.92 -15.73 -26.54
CA SER A 321 -7.83 -16.80 -25.53
C SER A 321 -7.38 -16.32 -24.15
N GLY A 322 -7.25 -15.01 -23.94
CA GLY A 322 -6.81 -14.45 -22.66
C GLY A 322 -7.89 -14.45 -21.60
N SER A 323 -7.49 -14.58 -20.34
CA SER A 323 -8.39 -14.36 -19.19
C SER A 323 -8.57 -12.86 -18.97
N ILE A 324 -9.57 -12.25 -19.61
CA ILE A 324 -9.93 -10.85 -19.37
C ILE A 324 -10.84 -10.80 -18.14
N ALA A 325 -10.54 -9.94 -17.17
CA ALA A 325 -11.39 -9.79 -16.00
C ALA A 325 -12.70 -9.07 -16.38
N ASN A 326 -13.83 -9.66 -16.00
CA ASN A 326 -15.13 -9.00 -15.99
C ASN A 326 -15.28 -8.13 -14.74
N GLY A 327 -15.90 -6.96 -14.88
CA GLY A 327 -16.13 -6.01 -13.80
C GLY A 327 -17.34 -6.41 -12.95
N TYR A 328 -17.24 -6.19 -11.65
CA TYR A 328 -18.25 -6.53 -10.66
C TYR A 328 -18.35 -5.47 -9.55
N SER A 329 -19.51 -5.44 -8.88
CA SER A 329 -19.76 -4.62 -7.70
C SER A 329 -20.20 -5.47 -6.51
N TYR A 330 -19.85 -5.00 -5.31
CA TYR A 330 -20.41 -5.51 -4.06
C TYR A 330 -21.69 -4.75 -3.73
N VAL A 331 -22.84 -5.42 -3.79
CA VAL A 331 -24.17 -4.82 -3.59
C VAL A 331 -24.98 -5.71 -2.65
N ASN A 332 -25.65 -5.11 -1.66
CA ASN A 332 -26.54 -5.80 -0.72
C ASN A 332 -25.92 -7.06 -0.08
N GLY A 333 -24.68 -6.96 0.38
CA GLY A 333 -23.99 -8.06 1.04
C GLY A 333 -23.38 -9.11 0.08
N LYS A 334 -23.58 -8.97 -1.23
CA LYS A 334 -23.22 -9.96 -2.24
C LYS A 334 -22.15 -9.43 -3.19
N SER A 335 -21.15 -10.27 -3.48
CA SER A 335 -20.15 -10.01 -4.52
C SER A 335 -20.62 -10.50 -5.90
N ASN A 336 -19.87 -10.16 -6.94
CA ASN A 336 -20.06 -10.61 -8.32
C ASN A 336 -21.30 -10.05 -9.05
N ASN A 337 -21.83 -8.89 -8.62
CA ASN A 337 -22.89 -8.23 -9.40
C ASN A 337 -22.26 -7.61 -10.65
N PRO A 338 -22.62 -8.02 -11.89
CA PRO A 338 -21.95 -7.54 -13.10
C PRO A 338 -21.94 -6.02 -13.21
N ASN A 339 -20.77 -5.45 -13.49
CA ASN A 339 -20.56 -4.02 -13.60
C ASN A 339 -19.36 -3.71 -14.52
N ASN A 340 -19.50 -4.08 -15.79
CA ASN A 340 -18.47 -3.87 -16.81
C ASN A 340 -18.44 -2.41 -17.29
N ALA A 341 -17.26 -1.95 -17.71
CA ALA A 341 -17.13 -0.67 -18.38
C ALA A 341 -17.68 -0.75 -19.80
N SER A 342 -18.35 0.32 -20.24
CA SER A 342 -18.76 0.46 -21.64
C SER A 342 -17.53 0.54 -22.55
N GLN A 343 -17.50 -0.21 -23.65
CA GLN A 343 -16.43 -0.06 -24.65
C GLN A 343 -16.41 1.35 -25.26
N LYS A 344 -17.57 2.01 -25.37
CA LYS A 344 -17.63 3.42 -25.81
C LYS A 344 -16.87 4.33 -24.85
N LEU A 345 -17.02 4.11 -23.55
CA LEU A 345 -16.26 4.85 -22.52
C LEU A 345 -14.76 4.54 -22.64
N VAL A 346 -14.38 3.27 -22.77
CA VAL A 346 -12.96 2.91 -22.89
C VAL A 346 -12.33 3.52 -24.15
N SER A 347 -13.07 3.56 -25.27
CA SER A 347 -12.62 4.19 -26.51
C SER A 347 -12.37 5.70 -26.40
N SER A 348 -12.93 6.42 -25.42
CA SER A 348 -12.66 7.86 -25.25
C SER A 348 -11.40 8.17 -24.43
N LEU A 349 -10.67 7.15 -23.97
CA LEU A 349 -9.57 7.30 -23.01
C LEU A 349 -8.18 7.14 -23.64
N LEU A 350 -8.01 7.50 -24.91
CA LEU A 350 -6.70 7.51 -25.60
C LEU A 350 -5.62 8.20 -24.77
N GLY A 351 -4.49 7.53 -24.55
CA GLY A 351 -3.38 8.07 -23.75
C GLY A 351 -3.66 8.21 -22.24
N ALA A 352 -4.91 8.02 -21.82
CA ALA A 352 -5.38 8.33 -20.47
C ALA A 352 -5.83 7.10 -19.69
N GLY A 353 -6.35 6.05 -20.33
CA GLY A 353 -6.78 4.83 -19.64
C GLY A 353 -7.45 3.72 -20.45
N ASN A 354 -7.23 3.65 -21.76
CA ASN A 354 -7.72 2.61 -22.67
C ASN A 354 -6.78 1.39 -22.84
N TYR A 355 -5.88 1.15 -21.88
CA TYR A 355 -5.01 -0.03 -21.85
C TYR A 355 -5.43 -1.05 -20.78
N TYR A 356 -5.00 -2.28 -21.00
CA TYR A 356 -5.14 -3.40 -20.09
C TYR A 356 -3.76 -3.96 -19.73
N SER A 357 -3.62 -4.49 -18.51
CA SER A 357 -2.35 -5.08 -18.05
C SER A 357 -2.54 -6.11 -16.92
N THR A 358 -1.43 -6.64 -16.41
CA THR A 358 -1.36 -7.42 -15.16
C THR A 358 -0.55 -6.65 -14.11
N PRO A 359 -0.68 -6.97 -12.81
CA PRO A 359 0.19 -6.39 -11.78
C PRO A 359 1.69 -6.57 -12.04
N SER A 360 2.08 -7.72 -12.61
CA SER A 360 3.49 -8.03 -12.90
C SER A 360 4.04 -7.18 -14.05
N ASP A 361 3.29 -7.04 -15.15
CA ASP A 361 3.68 -6.18 -16.27
C ASP A 361 3.70 -4.70 -15.84
N TYR A 362 2.72 -4.26 -15.05
CA TYR A 362 2.69 -2.89 -14.55
C TYR A 362 3.86 -2.59 -13.60
N TYR A 363 4.26 -3.54 -12.76
CA TYR A 363 5.49 -3.42 -11.97
C TYR A 363 6.73 -3.28 -12.88
N ALA A 364 6.80 -4.05 -13.98
CA ALA A 364 7.89 -3.95 -14.93
C ALA A 364 7.94 -2.58 -15.62
N ILE A 365 6.79 -2.00 -15.98
CA ILE A 365 6.67 -0.60 -16.46
C ILE A 365 7.27 0.34 -15.42
N GLN A 366 6.83 0.26 -14.17
CA GLN A 366 7.25 1.14 -13.09
C GLN A 366 8.74 1.03 -12.76
N ARG A 367 9.32 -0.17 -12.88
CA ARG A 367 10.78 -0.39 -12.81
C ARG A 367 11.51 0.20 -14.01
N GLY A 368 10.97 0.02 -15.21
CA GLY A 368 11.50 0.50 -16.48
C GLY A 368 11.71 2.01 -16.51
N LEU A 369 10.83 2.76 -15.84
CA LEU A 369 10.92 4.21 -15.70
C LEU A 369 12.15 4.68 -14.91
N ARG A 370 12.77 3.82 -14.11
CA ARG A 370 13.86 4.24 -13.20
C ARG A 370 15.18 3.51 -13.40
N ASN A 371 15.20 2.44 -14.18
CA ASN A 371 16.37 1.56 -14.33
C ASN A 371 17.05 1.67 -15.70
N GLY A 372 16.75 2.73 -16.47
CA GLY A 372 17.34 2.94 -17.80
C GLY A 372 16.65 2.21 -18.95
N LYS A 373 15.68 1.31 -18.70
CA LYS A 373 15.01 0.58 -19.78
C LYS A 373 13.99 1.41 -20.58
N ILE A 374 13.28 2.32 -19.91
CA ILE A 374 12.34 3.26 -20.56
C ILE A 374 12.89 4.67 -20.51
N LEU A 375 13.29 5.12 -19.31
CA LEU A 375 13.80 6.48 -19.09
C LEU A 375 15.18 6.41 -18.45
N THR A 376 16.02 7.38 -18.81
CA THR A 376 17.20 7.73 -18.02
C THR A 376 16.79 8.28 -16.65
N THR A 377 17.72 8.32 -15.71
CA THR A 377 17.48 8.90 -14.38
C THR A 377 17.01 10.35 -14.46
N ASN A 378 17.61 11.16 -15.33
CA ASN A 378 17.25 12.57 -15.49
C ASN A 378 15.84 12.73 -16.07
N GLN A 379 15.48 11.94 -17.09
CA GLN A 379 14.12 11.96 -17.65
C GLN A 379 13.07 11.53 -16.64
N TYR A 380 13.39 10.59 -15.74
CA TYR A 380 12.47 10.22 -14.68
C TYR A 380 12.25 11.34 -13.66
N TYR A 381 13.32 12.03 -13.26
CA TYR A 381 13.17 13.17 -12.35
C TYR A 381 12.42 14.33 -13.01
N ASP A 382 12.63 14.56 -14.31
CA ASP A 382 11.87 15.56 -15.06
C ASP A 382 10.38 15.16 -15.19
N LEU A 383 10.08 13.87 -15.45
CA LEU A 383 8.71 13.32 -15.43
C LEU A 383 8.02 13.58 -14.08
N ALA A 384 8.74 13.31 -12.99
CA ALA A 384 8.27 13.50 -11.62
C ALA A 384 8.36 14.97 -11.17
N ASN A 385 8.76 15.88 -12.06
CA ASN A 385 8.94 17.31 -11.79
C ASN A 385 9.81 17.57 -10.54
N ASP A 386 10.90 16.82 -10.39
CA ASP A 386 11.79 16.78 -9.21
C ASP A 386 11.06 16.65 -7.87
N TYR A 387 9.88 16.04 -7.87
CA TYR A 387 8.98 15.96 -6.72
C TYR A 387 8.55 17.32 -6.15
N LYS A 388 8.72 18.42 -6.90
CA LYS A 388 8.28 19.78 -6.50
C LYS A 388 6.76 19.90 -6.42
N LEU A 389 6.04 19.01 -7.09
CA LEU A 389 4.58 18.93 -7.09
C LEU A 389 4.13 17.58 -6.53
N SER A 390 2.96 17.58 -5.90
CA SER A 390 2.31 16.33 -5.45
C SER A 390 1.87 15.43 -6.61
N TYR A 391 1.72 15.98 -7.82
CA TYR A 391 1.45 15.23 -9.04
C TYR A 391 2.41 15.66 -10.17
N GLY A 392 3.02 14.68 -10.83
CA GLY A 392 3.85 14.88 -12.01
C GLY A 392 3.83 13.66 -12.92
N GLY A 393 3.59 13.86 -14.21
CA GLY A 393 3.80 12.82 -15.22
C GLY A 393 3.01 11.51 -15.01
N GLY A 394 1.84 11.57 -14.36
CA GLY A 394 1.00 10.40 -14.08
C GLY A 394 1.17 9.82 -12.68
N LEU A 395 2.05 10.39 -11.87
CA LEU A 395 2.44 9.89 -10.55
C LEU A 395 2.00 10.88 -9.46
N TYR A 396 1.50 10.37 -8.35
CA TYR A 396 1.38 11.13 -7.10
C TYR A 396 2.58 10.86 -6.21
N HIS A 397 3.14 11.89 -5.61
CA HIS A 397 4.30 11.84 -4.73
C HIS A 397 3.91 12.31 -3.32
N TYR A 398 4.38 11.61 -2.31
CA TYR A 398 4.13 11.90 -0.90
C TYR A 398 5.43 11.89 -0.09
N SER A 399 5.35 12.47 1.11
CA SER A 399 6.45 12.42 2.07
C SER A 399 6.89 10.98 2.38
N GLY A 400 8.14 10.81 2.80
CA GLY A 400 8.73 9.49 3.08
C GLY A 400 9.11 8.69 1.82
N SER A 401 9.29 9.38 0.68
CA SER A 401 9.66 8.77 -0.60
C SER A 401 8.66 7.70 -1.05
N ILE A 402 7.37 8.03 -0.98
CA ILE A 402 6.26 7.18 -1.40
C ILE A 402 5.62 7.78 -2.64
N LYS A 403 5.30 6.91 -3.60
CA LYS A 403 4.48 7.23 -4.76
C LYS A 403 3.20 6.42 -4.80
N ARG A 404 2.22 6.98 -5.52
CA ARG A 404 0.97 6.30 -5.85
C ARG A 404 0.57 6.57 -7.29
N VAL A 405 -0.01 5.55 -7.92
CA VAL A 405 -0.76 5.69 -9.16
C VAL A 405 -2.08 4.97 -8.97
N ARG A 406 -3.21 5.62 -9.30
CA ARG A 406 -4.55 5.04 -9.13
C ARG A 406 -5.35 5.23 -10.41
N GLY A 407 -6.13 4.21 -10.78
CA GLY A 407 -7.02 4.22 -11.93
C GLY A 407 -8.39 3.64 -11.57
N THR A 408 -9.43 4.32 -12.04
CA THR A 408 -10.82 3.89 -11.93
C THR A 408 -11.50 4.10 -13.28
N LEU A 409 -12.42 3.21 -13.65
CA LEU A 409 -13.33 3.46 -14.76
C LEU A 409 -14.68 3.85 -14.18
N SER A 410 -15.16 5.05 -14.56
CA SER A 410 -16.43 5.58 -14.05
C SER A 410 -17.58 4.61 -14.31
N GLY A 411 -18.39 4.37 -13.29
CA GLY A 411 -19.55 3.48 -13.38
C GLY A 411 -19.21 1.99 -13.58
N ALA A 412 -17.96 1.55 -13.36
CA ALA A 412 -17.56 0.16 -13.53
C ALA A 412 -16.86 -0.39 -12.27
N GLY A 413 -16.82 -1.72 -12.16
CA GLY A 413 -16.25 -2.44 -11.01
C GLY A 413 -14.72 -2.41 -10.89
N TYR A 414 -14.05 -1.69 -11.77
CA TYR A 414 -12.59 -1.74 -11.91
C TYR A 414 -11.90 -0.63 -11.13
N GLU A 415 -10.91 -1.04 -10.35
CA GLU A 415 -10.04 -0.12 -9.64
C GLU A 415 -8.64 -0.69 -9.54
N THR A 416 -7.65 0.09 -9.94
CA THR A 416 -6.25 -0.31 -9.92
C THR A 416 -5.41 0.70 -9.14
N VAL A 417 -4.44 0.22 -8.38
CA VAL A 417 -3.53 1.07 -7.63
C VAL A 417 -2.14 0.47 -7.55
N LEU A 418 -1.12 1.31 -7.71
CA LEU A 418 0.22 1.09 -7.17
C LEU A 418 0.40 2.03 -5.98
N TYR A 419 0.90 1.51 -4.87
CA TYR A 419 1.33 2.29 -3.72
C TYR A 419 2.64 1.74 -3.19
N GLY A 420 3.69 2.56 -3.13
CA GLY A 420 4.99 2.06 -2.66
C GLY A 420 6.12 3.07 -2.72
N SER A 421 7.31 2.60 -2.40
CA SER A 421 8.53 3.42 -2.45
C SER A 421 8.78 3.97 -3.86
N GLU A 422 9.30 5.21 -3.94
CA GLU A 422 9.72 5.84 -5.19
C GLU A 422 10.65 4.92 -6.00
N GLY A 423 11.56 4.23 -5.31
CA GLY A 423 12.55 3.31 -5.88
C GLY A 423 12.00 1.97 -6.37
N ASN A 424 10.69 1.71 -6.20
CA ASN A 424 10.05 0.43 -6.48
C ASN A 424 10.65 -0.75 -5.70
N LYS A 425 11.35 -0.51 -4.58
CA LYS A 425 11.98 -1.56 -3.77
C LYS A 425 10.95 -2.28 -2.90
N SER A 426 9.98 -1.53 -2.38
CA SER A 426 8.83 -2.06 -1.66
C SER A 426 7.55 -1.37 -2.10
N GLY A 427 6.44 -2.09 -2.06
CA GLY A 427 5.17 -1.58 -2.56
C GLY A 427 4.10 -2.66 -2.65
N VAL A 428 2.93 -2.22 -3.10
CA VAL A 428 1.81 -3.08 -3.51
C VAL A 428 1.24 -2.61 -4.82
N ILE A 429 0.75 -3.55 -5.61
CA ILE A 429 -0.06 -3.30 -6.80
C ILE A 429 -1.34 -4.12 -6.66
N LEU A 430 -2.49 -3.45 -6.64
CA LEU A 430 -3.81 -4.07 -6.52
C LEU A 430 -4.59 -3.79 -7.79
N PHE A 431 -4.95 -4.84 -8.52
CA PHE A 431 -5.80 -4.75 -9.70
C PHE A 431 -7.12 -5.41 -9.37
N ALA A 432 -8.16 -4.60 -9.19
CA ALA A 432 -9.48 -5.04 -8.82
C ALA A 432 -10.39 -5.09 -10.04
N ASN A 433 -11.14 -6.19 -10.16
CA ASN A 433 -12.35 -6.26 -10.96
C ASN A 433 -13.62 -6.26 -10.09
N GLN A 434 -13.47 -6.17 -8.77
CA GLN A 434 -14.47 -5.66 -7.85
C GLN A 434 -13.76 -4.77 -6.83
N ALA A 435 -14.03 -3.47 -6.89
CA ALA A 435 -13.47 -2.51 -5.94
C ALA A 435 -13.80 -2.92 -4.48
N PRO A 436 -12.87 -2.71 -3.53
CA PRO A 436 -13.11 -3.01 -2.13
C PRO A 436 -14.21 -2.12 -1.55
N THR A 437 -14.94 -2.62 -0.54
CA THR A 437 -15.93 -1.82 0.20
C THR A 437 -15.28 -0.76 1.09
N LYS A 438 -14.01 -0.96 1.44
CA LYS A 438 -13.16 0.07 2.06
C LYS A 438 -12.45 0.87 0.97
N ALA A 439 -12.09 2.12 1.26
CA ALA A 439 -11.29 2.92 0.33
C ALA A 439 -10.02 2.18 -0.11
N MET A 440 -9.82 2.07 -1.43
CA MET A 440 -8.69 1.35 -2.03
C MET A 440 -7.33 1.85 -1.53
N ASP A 441 -7.17 3.16 -1.35
CA ASP A 441 -5.91 3.73 -0.85
C ASP A 441 -5.59 3.27 0.58
N SER A 442 -6.61 3.16 1.44
CA SER A 442 -6.46 2.65 2.81
C SER A 442 -6.08 1.17 2.82
N LEU A 443 -6.68 0.37 1.92
CA LEU A 443 -6.33 -1.04 1.74
C LEU A 443 -4.89 -1.19 1.21
N ALA A 444 -4.51 -0.40 0.20
CA ALA A 444 -3.18 -0.40 -0.36
C ALA A 444 -2.11 0.00 0.68
N LYS A 445 -2.37 1.02 1.51
CA LYS A 445 -1.48 1.40 2.61
C LYS A 445 -1.33 0.27 3.64
N THR A 446 -2.43 -0.38 4.02
CA THR A 446 -2.41 -1.52 4.96
C THR A 446 -1.57 -2.67 4.41
N LEU A 447 -1.74 -3.02 3.12
CA LEU A 447 -0.97 -4.08 2.47
C LEU A 447 0.49 -3.68 2.23
N TYR A 448 0.77 -2.39 2.03
CA TYR A 448 2.14 -1.87 1.96
C TYR A 448 2.87 -2.01 3.30
N ASP A 449 2.23 -1.65 4.41
CA ASP A 449 2.80 -1.88 5.74
C ASP A 449 3.04 -3.37 5.96
N LEU A 450 2.09 -4.22 5.57
CA LEU A 450 2.29 -5.67 5.61
C LEU A 450 3.52 -6.12 4.78
N ALA A 451 3.70 -5.62 3.56
CA ALA A 451 4.87 -5.93 2.73
C ALA A 451 6.18 -5.40 3.32
N ARG A 452 6.14 -4.23 3.96
CA ARG A 452 7.32 -3.55 4.52
C ARG A 452 7.89 -4.29 5.73
N TYR A 453 7.04 -4.79 6.62
CA TYR A 453 7.47 -5.36 7.90
C TYR A 453 7.53 -6.89 7.92
N TYR A 454 6.89 -7.54 6.97
CA TYR A 454 6.81 -8.99 6.89
C TYR A 454 7.30 -9.45 5.51
N ASN A 455 8.29 -10.34 5.49
CA ASN A 455 8.73 -11.02 4.26
C ASN A 455 7.70 -12.09 3.88
N GLU A 456 7.79 -12.67 2.68
CA GLU A 456 6.93 -13.82 2.38
C GLU A 456 7.34 -15.06 3.20
N ASN A 457 8.65 -15.31 3.28
CA ASN A 457 9.28 -16.40 4.03
C ASN A 457 9.94 -15.86 5.30
#